data_AF-A0A0Q5TF16-F1
#
_entry.id   AF-A0A0Q5TF16-F1
#
_cell.length_a   1.000
_cell.length_b   1.000
_cell.length_c   1.000
_cell.angle_alpha   90.00
_cell.angle_beta   90.00
_cell.angle_gamma   90.00
#
_symmetry.space_group_name_H-M   'P 1'
#
loop_
_entity.id
_entity.type
_entity.pdbx_description
1 polymer ?
#
loop_
_entity_poly.entity_id
_entity_poly.type
_entity_poly.pdbx_seq_one_letter_code
_entity_poly.pdbx_strand_id
1 'polypeptide(L)'
;MNSSEQKDFEHATPTDDEVNDMIRRLQEKLADAGTGNELAEAYEKAIRILKGRETEYNDLMDDASPAASRTIAALALRYLNGETGADVLLNYPPIKQ
;
A
#
# COMPACT_ATOMS: atom_id res chain seq x y z
N MET A 1 40.76 0.70 2.53
CA MET A 1 39.86 -0.14 1.72
C MET A 1 38.46 0.26 2.13
N ASN A 2 37.75 1.01 1.28
CA ASN A 2 36.44 1.52 1.65
C ASN A 2 35.46 1.28 0.50
N SER A 3 34.31 0.75 0.90
CA SER A 3 33.00 0.99 0.32
C SER A 3 32.79 0.54 -1.12
N SER A 4 32.06 -0.57 -1.27
CA SER A 4 31.03 -0.73 -2.29
C SER A 4 30.18 -1.96 -1.95
N GLU A 5 29.47 -1.90 -0.82
CA GLU A 5 28.22 -2.65 -0.72
C GLU A 5 27.19 -1.88 -1.55
N GLN A 6 27.28 -2.02 -2.87
CA GLN A 6 26.13 -1.73 -3.73
C GLN A 6 25.09 -2.79 -3.37
N LYS A 7 24.21 -2.45 -2.41
CA LYS A 7 22.94 -3.13 -2.28
C LYS A 7 22.22 -2.86 -3.58
N ASP A 8 22.21 -3.85 -4.45
CA ASP A 8 21.23 -3.94 -5.52
C ASP A 8 19.87 -3.73 -4.85
N PHE A 9 19.32 -2.53 -4.99
CA PHE A 9 17.90 -2.32 -4.79
C PHE A 9 17.24 -2.99 -5.99
N GLU A 10 17.22 -4.33 -5.99
CA GLU A 10 16.33 -5.07 -6.85
C GLU A 10 14.93 -4.54 -6.51
N HIS A 11 14.31 -3.91 -7.50
CA HIS A 11 12.87 -3.72 -7.53
C HIS A 11 12.24 -5.11 -7.62
N ALA A 12 12.32 -5.87 -6.53
CA ALA A 12 11.73 -7.17 -6.41
C ALA A 12 10.25 -6.95 -6.15
N THR A 13 9.42 -7.42 -7.07
CA THR A 13 8.01 -7.70 -6.80
C THR A 13 7.92 -8.42 -5.44
N PRO A 14 7.09 -7.95 -4.50
CA PRO A 14 7.02 -8.53 -3.18
C PRO A 14 6.60 -9.99 -3.26
N THR A 15 7.23 -10.81 -2.44
CA THR A 15 6.88 -12.22 -2.28
C THR A 15 5.50 -12.38 -1.65
N ASP A 16 4.95 -13.59 -1.70
CA ASP A 16 3.66 -13.88 -1.09
C ASP A 16 3.65 -13.65 0.42
N ASP A 17 4.76 -13.97 1.10
CA ASP A 17 4.92 -13.74 2.53
C ASP A 17 4.93 -12.24 2.85
N GLU A 18 5.61 -11.43 2.03
CA GLU A 18 5.66 -9.98 2.19
C GLU A 18 4.28 -9.33 1.96
N VAL A 19 3.54 -9.78 0.94
CA VAL A 19 2.18 -9.28 0.70
C VAL A 19 1.23 -9.70 1.82
N ASN A 20 1.33 -10.92 2.33
CA ASN A 20 0.53 -11.38 3.46
C ASN A 20 0.83 -10.60 4.75
N ASP A 21 2.10 -10.31 5.04
CA ASP A 21 2.48 -9.48 6.18
C ASP A 21 1.96 -8.04 6.01
N MET A 22 2.05 -7.49 4.80
CA MET A 22 1.49 -6.17 4.50
C MET A 22 -0.02 -6.10 4.75
N ILE A 23 -0.78 -7.10 4.29
CA ILE A 23 -2.22 -7.20 4.54
C ILE A 23 -2.49 -7.22 6.05
N ARG A 24 -1.75 -8.03 6.82
CA ARG A 24 -1.91 -8.10 8.28
C ARG A 24 -1.68 -6.75 8.95
N ARG A 25 -0.62 -6.03 8.57
CA ARG A 25 -0.30 -4.71 9.12
C ARG A 25 -1.34 -3.65 8.74
N LEU A 26 -1.90 -3.72 7.54
CA LEU A 26 -3.01 -2.85 7.13
C LEU A 26 -4.30 -3.17 7.89
N GLN A 27 -4.55 -4.44 8.23
CA GLN A 27 -5.69 -4.83 9.07
C GLN A 27 -5.56 -4.29 10.49
N GLU A 28 -4.35 -4.26 11.05
CA GLU A 28 -4.07 -3.63 12.35
C GLU A 28 -4.37 -2.12 12.28
N LYS A 29 -3.89 -1.43 11.22
CA LYS A 29 -4.20 -0.02 10.98
C LYS A 29 -5.69 0.26 10.81
N LEU A 30 -6.41 -0.62 10.11
CA LEU A 30 -7.85 -0.53 9.95
C LEU A 30 -8.58 -0.67 11.30
N ALA A 31 -8.15 -1.62 12.14
CA ALA A 31 -8.70 -1.77 13.48
C ALA A 31 -8.49 -0.51 14.34
N ASP A 32 -7.30 0.10 14.25
CA ASP A 32 -6.97 1.35 14.96
C ASP A 32 -7.73 2.57 14.43
N ALA A 33 -7.94 2.66 13.10
CA ALA A 33 -8.67 3.75 12.48
C ALA A 33 -10.17 3.74 12.86
N GLY A 34 -10.72 2.59 13.24
CA GLY A 34 -12.14 2.42 13.52
C GLY A 34 -12.98 2.33 12.24
N THR A 35 -14.30 2.40 12.38
CA THR A 35 -15.24 2.23 11.26
C THR A 35 -15.80 3.56 10.74
N GLY A 36 -15.98 3.67 9.42
CA GLY A 36 -16.78 4.74 8.81
C GLY A 36 -16.06 6.07 8.61
N ASN A 37 -14.72 6.08 8.60
CA ASN A 37 -13.95 7.23 8.16
C ASN A 37 -13.19 6.93 6.87
N GLU A 38 -12.81 8.00 6.17
CA GLU A 38 -12.09 7.95 4.89
C GLU A 38 -10.82 7.08 4.95
N LEU A 39 -10.14 7.05 6.09
CA LEU A 39 -8.90 6.29 6.26
C LEU A 39 -9.17 4.78 6.37
N ALA A 40 -10.27 4.39 7.02
CA ALA A 40 -10.74 3.01 7.08
C ALA A 40 -11.09 2.49 5.67
N GLU A 41 -11.86 3.27 4.90
CA GLU A 41 -12.18 2.94 3.50
C GLU A 41 -10.91 2.79 2.65
N ALA A 42 -9.92 3.65 2.87
CA ALA A 42 -8.65 3.59 2.16
C ALA A 42 -7.86 2.32 2.47
N TYR A 43 -7.80 1.90 3.74
CA TYR A 43 -7.15 0.66 4.14
C TYR A 43 -7.89 -0.58 3.63
N GLU A 44 -9.22 -0.61 3.71
CA GLU A 44 -10.03 -1.69 3.13
C GLU A 44 -9.75 -1.87 1.63
N LYS A 45 -9.66 -0.75 0.90
CA LYS A 45 -9.35 -0.74 -0.53
C LYS A 45 -7.95 -1.26 -0.83
N ALA A 46 -6.93 -0.83 -0.08
CA ALA A 46 -5.58 -1.35 -0.23
C ALA A 46 -5.50 -2.86 0.08
N ILE A 47 -6.17 -3.33 1.13
CA ILE A 47 -6.24 -4.76 1.46
C ILE A 47 -6.86 -5.56 0.32
N ARG A 48 -7.93 -5.04 -0.31
CA ARG A 48 -8.57 -5.69 -1.45
C ARG A 48 -7.61 -5.83 -2.64
N ILE A 49 -6.88 -4.77 -2.97
CA ILE A 49 -5.88 -4.75 -4.05
C ILE A 49 -4.80 -5.81 -3.80
N LEU A 50 -4.24 -5.83 -2.59
CA LEU A 50 -3.20 -6.79 -2.21
C LEU A 50 -3.68 -8.24 -2.24
N LYS A 51 -4.92 -8.50 -1.77
CA LYS A 51 -5.54 -9.84 -1.82
C LYS A 51 -5.85 -10.28 -3.24
N GLY A 52 -6.33 -9.36 -4.09
CA GLY A 52 -6.65 -9.62 -5.49
C GLY A 52 -5.42 -9.70 -6.39
N ARG A 53 -4.24 -9.28 -5.91
CA ARG A 53 -3.02 -9.11 -6.71
C ARG A 53 -3.26 -8.24 -7.94
N GLU A 54 -4.07 -7.21 -7.75
CA GLU A 54 -4.40 -6.27 -8.82
C GLU A 54 -3.16 -5.41 -9.10
N THR A 55 -2.64 -5.42 -10.32
CA THR A 55 -1.43 -4.68 -10.73
C THR A 55 -1.73 -3.54 -11.71
N GLU A 56 -2.98 -3.42 -12.17
CA GLU A 56 -3.42 -2.41 -13.11
C GLU A 56 -4.26 -1.32 -12.43
N TYR A 57 -4.09 -0.07 -12.88
CA TYR A 57 -4.80 1.09 -12.32
C TYR A 57 -6.26 1.24 -12.79
N ASN A 58 -6.62 0.57 -13.88
CA ASN A 58 -7.80 0.89 -14.70
C ASN A 58 -9.14 0.71 -13.96
N ASP A 59 -9.22 -0.22 -13.01
CA ASP A 59 -10.49 -0.58 -12.34
C ASP A 59 -10.57 -0.08 -10.88
N LEU A 60 -9.51 0.55 -10.38
CA LEU A 60 -9.33 0.79 -8.94
C LEU A 60 -9.49 2.24 -8.50
N MET A 61 -9.37 3.20 -9.41
CA MET A 61 -9.39 4.63 -9.10
C MET A 61 -10.70 5.26 -9.58
N ASP A 62 -11.78 5.10 -8.81
CA ASP A 62 -12.97 5.92 -8.99
C ASP A 62 -12.65 7.37 -8.62
N ASP A 63 -12.85 8.31 -9.55
CA ASP A 63 -12.65 9.74 -9.35
C ASP A 63 -13.52 10.32 -8.23
N ALA A 64 -14.66 9.67 -7.91
CA ALA A 64 -15.49 10.04 -6.76
C ALA A 64 -14.89 9.58 -5.41
N SER A 65 -13.88 8.70 -5.42
CA SER A 65 -13.24 8.22 -4.18
C SER A 65 -12.54 9.38 -3.44
N PRO A 66 -12.52 9.34 -2.10
CA PRO A 66 -11.75 10.29 -1.32
C PRO A 66 -10.24 10.24 -1.64
N ALA A 67 -9.53 11.35 -1.38
CA ALA A 67 -8.12 11.49 -1.77
C ALA A 67 -7.21 10.48 -1.08
N ALA A 68 -7.46 10.17 0.20
CA ALA A 68 -6.69 9.15 0.92
C ALA A 68 -6.93 7.75 0.32
N SER A 69 -8.17 7.44 -0.04
CA SER A 69 -8.53 6.17 -0.69
C SER A 69 -7.80 5.98 -2.02
N ARG A 70 -7.74 7.01 -2.87
CA ARG A 70 -6.95 6.95 -4.12
C ARG A 70 -5.46 6.80 -3.84
N THR A 71 -4.94 7.50 -2.85
CA THR A 71 -3.48 7.50 -2.61
C THR A 71 -3.01 6.17 -2.04
N ILE A 72 -3.69 5.63 -1.03
CA ILE A 72 -3.32 4.34 -0.43
C ILE A 72 -3.54 3.19 -1.43
N ALA A 73 -4.60 3.24 -2.24
CA ALA A 73 -4.78 2.28 -3.34
C ALA A 73 -3.62 2.32 -4.35
N ALA A 74 -3.13 3.52 -4.70
CA ALA A 74 -2.03 3.67 -5.64
C ALA A 74 -0.73 3.13 -5.03
N LEU A 75 -0.50 3.38 -3.74
CA LEU A 75 0.65 2.83 -3.04
C LEU A 75 0.60 1.30 -2.94
N ALA A 76 -0.58 0.69 -2.77
CA ALA A 76 -0.73 -0.76 -2.78
C ALA A 76 -0.40 -1.37 -4.14
N LEU A 77 -0.83 -0.76 -5.24
CA LEU A 77 -0.46 -1.14 -6.61
C LEU A 77 1.06 -1.04 -6.83
N ARG A 78 1.65 0.11 -6.46
CA ARG A 78 3.09 0.32 -6.57
C ARG A 78 3.87 -0.67 -5.72
N TYR A 79 3.34 -1.07 -4.58
CA TYR A 79 3.97 -2.07 -3.73
C TYR A 79 3.99 -3.43 -4.43
N LEU A 80 2.85 -3.87 -5.00
CA LEU A 80 2.78 -5.10 -5.80
C LEU A 80 3.71 -5.06 -7.02
N ASN A 81 3.93 -3.90 -7.62
CA ASN A 81 4.84 -3.75 -8.75
C ASN A 81 6.32 -3.62 -8.34
N GLY A 82 6.66 -3.65 -7.04
CA GLY A 82 8.02 -3.42 -6.55
C GLY A 82 8.51 -1.97 -6.69
N GLU A 83 7.60 -1.03 -6.98
CA GLU A 83 7.87 0.39 -7.21
C GLU A 83 7.87 1.22 -5.91
N THR A 84 7.35 0.67 -4.81
CA THR A 84 7.39 1.32 -3.50
C THR A 84 7.62 0.31 -2.38
N GLY A 85 8.28 0.76 -1.32
CA GLY A 85 8.55 -0.08 -0.15
C GLY A 85 7.37 -0.12 0.83
N ALA A 86 7.37 -1.15 1.68
CA ALA A 86 6.36 -1.38 2.71
C ALA A 86 6.12 -0.16 3.61
N ASP A 87 7.20 0.54 3.98
CA ASP A 87 7.11 1.70 4.88
C ASP A 87 6.35 2.88 4.29
N VAL A 88 6.39 3.06 2.97
CA VAL A 88 5.68 4.17 2.30
C VAL A 88 4.17 3.92 2.33
N LEU A 89 3.75 2.68 2.06
CA LEU A 89 2.35 2.29 2.12
C LEU A 89 1.80 2.39 3.56
N LEU A 90 2.56 1.96 4.54
CA LEU A 90 2.11 1.89 5.93
C LEU A 90 2.14 3.21 6.69
N ASN A 91 3.03 4.13 6.28
CA ASN A 91 3.19 5.43 6.93
C ASN A 91 2.61 6.57 6.08
N TYR A 92 1.64 6.27 5.20
CA TYR A 92 0.91 7.32 4.48
C TYR A 92 0.45 8.39 5.49
N PRO A 93 0.98 9.63 5.39
CA PRO A 93 0.57 10.69 6.29
C PRO A 93 -0.86 11.04 5.89
N PRO A 94 -1.85 10.95 6.80
CA PRO A 94 -3.16 11.50 6.51
C PRO A 94 -2.93 13.00 6.26
N ILE A 95 -3.12 13.42 5.01
CA ILE A 95 -3.04 14.83 4.65
C ILE A 95 -4.16 15.48 5.45
N LYS A 96 -3.80 16.25 6.49
CA LYS A 96 -4.74 17.11 7.19
C LYS A 96 -5.27 18.09 6.14
N GLN A 97 -6.52 17.90 5.73
CA GLN A 97 -7.26 18.95 5.03
C GLN A 97 -7.62 20.06 6.03
#